data_AF-A0A5R8YHJ6-F1
#
_entry.id   AF-A0A5R8YHJ6-F1
#
_cell.length_a   1.000
_cell.length_b   1.000
_cell.length_c   1.000
_cell.angle_alpha   90.00
_cell.angle_beta   90.00
_cell.angle_gamma   90.00
#
_symmetry.space_group_name_H-M   'P 1'
#
loop_
_entity.id
_entity.type
_entity.pdbx_description
1 polymer ?
#
loop_
_entity_poly.entity_id
_entity_poly.type
_entity_poly.pdbx_seq_one_letter_code
_entity_poly.pdbx_strand_id
1 'polypeptide(L)'
;HRFWFMWDDLVRGAIGAVVLVDTRRLADSFPAVDYFEEARLPFVVGVNGFDGQYTHSEDELREALTISPGIPIVRTDARDRESVKSTLIRLVEHALTSHVGALR
;
A
#
# COMPACT_ATOMS: atom_id res chain seq x y z
N HIS A 1 -10.45 -13.61 -0.06
CA HIS A 1 -11.22 -14.32 -1.11
C HIS A 1 -12.77 -14.20 -1.02
N ARG A 2 -13.37 -13.18 -0.37
CA ARG A 2 -14.85 -13.01 -0.32
C ARG A 2 -15.40 -11.69 -0.91
N PHE A 3 -14.54 -10.69 -1.10
CA PHE A 3 -14.97 -9.34 -1.50
C PHE A 3 -14.24 -8.79 -2.73
N TRP A 4 -13.51 -9.66 -3.43
CA TRP A 4 -12.72 -9.35 -4.63
C TRP A 4 -13.55 -8.69 -5.74
N PHE A 5 -14.81 -9.10 -5.89
CA PHE A 5 -15.72 -8.56 -6.89
C PHE A 5 -16.14 -7.10 -6.66
N MET A 6 -15.94 -6.54 -5.45
CA MET A 6 -16.33 -5.16 -5.13
C MET A 6 -15.20 -4.16 -5.37
N TRP A 7 -13.99 -4.63 -5.68
CA TRP A 7 -12.84 -3.74 -5.72
C TRP A 7 -12.95 -2.73 -6.86
N ASP A 8 -13.46 -3.16 -8.02
CA ASP A 8 -13.72 -2.28 -9.16
C ASP A 8 -14.74 -1.18 -8.81
N ASP A 9 -15.69 -1.46 -7.92
CA ASP A 9 -16.64 -0.47 -7.42
C ASP A 9 -15.99 0.49 -6.44
N LEU A 10 -15.13 -0.02 -5.56
CA LEU A 10 -14.47 0.76 -4.50
C LEU A 10 -13.38 1.69 -5.04
N VAL A 11 -12.69 1.31 -6.10
CA VAL A 11 -11.61 2.14 -6.69
C VAL A 11 -12.14 3.24 -7.59
N ARG A 12 -13.41 3.20 -8.01
CA ARG A 12 -14.00 4.23 -8.86
C ARG A 12 -13.96 5.59 -8.18
N GLY A 13 -13.16 6.50 -8.72
CA GLY A 13 -12.97 7.86 -8.20
C GLY A 13 -11.98 7.96 -7.03
N ALA A 14 -11.33 6.85 -6.65
CA ALA A 14 -10.28 6.88 -5.64
C ALA A 14 -9.03 7.60 -6.18
N ILE A 15 -8.39 8.40 -5.34
CA ILE A 15 -7.11 9.06 -5.67
C ILE A 15 -5.94 8.07 -5.54
N GLY A 16 -6.11 7.05 -4.70
CA GLY A 16 -5.14 5.99 -4.48
C GLY A 16 -5.59 5.01 -3.39
N ALA A 17 -4.75 4.03 -3.07
CA ALA A 17 -5.02 3.02 -2.04
C ALA A 17 -3.85 2.82 -1.06
N VAL A 18 -4.17 2.31 0.13
CA VAL A 18 -3.18 1.77 1.07
C VAL A 18 -3.34 0.26 1.12
N VAL A 19 -2.29 -0.47 0.76
CA VAL A 19 -2.19 -1.91 1.01
C VAL A 19 -1.56 -2.08 2.39
N LEU A 20 -2.40 -2.29 3.41
CA LEU A 20 -1.93 -2.53 4.78
C LEU A 20 -1.51 -4.00 4.93
N VAL A 21 -0.23 -4.25 5.15
CA VAL A 21 0.37 -5.59 5.21
C VAL A 21 0.75 -5.99 6.62
N ASP A 22 0.41 -7.22 7.02
CA ASP A 22 0.89 -7.83 8.27
C ASP A 22 1.99 -8.83 7.91
N THR A 23 3.22 -8.59 8.39
CA THR A 23 4.37 -9.43 8.06
C THR A 23 4.23 -10.87 8.58
N ARG A 24 3.37 -11.11 9.58
CA ARG A 24 3.07 -12.46 10.07
C ARG A 24 2.24 -13.28 9.08
N ARG A 25 1.57 -12.61 8.14
CA ARG A 25 0.68 -13.19 7.13
C ARG A 25 0.83 -12.49 5.78
N LEU A 26 2.08 -12.26 5.37
CA LEU A 26 2.40 -11.42 4.22
C LEU A 26 1.69 -11.86 2.92
N ALA A 27 1.55 -13.16 2.69
CA ALA A 27 0.90 -13.72 1.50
C ALA A 27 -0.57 -13.30 1.33
N ASP A 28 -1.27 -12.92 2.40
CA ASP A 28 -2.65 -12.44 2.32
C ASP A 28 -2.75 -11.09 1.59
N SER A 29 -1.62 -10.37 1.44
CA SER A 29 -1.54 -9.08 0.75
C SER A 29 -1.20 -9.18 -0.73
N PHE A 30 -0.64 -10.32 -1.21
CA PHE A 30 -0.17 -10.42 -2.60
C PHE A 30 -1.26 -10.11 -3.61
N PRO A 31 -2.47 -10.69 -3.49
CA PRO A 31 -3.52 -10.36 -4.45
C PRO A 31 -3.83 -8.85 -4.47
N ALA A 32 -3.77 -8.19 -3.30
CA ALA A 32 -4.03 -6.75 -3.20
C ALA A 32 -3.01 -5.90 -3.96
N VAL A 33 -1.74 -6.29 -3.85
CA VAL A 33 -0.65 -5.67 -4.60
C VAL A 33 -0.87 -5.85 -6.09
N ASP A 34 -1.06 -7.09 -6.54
CA ASP A 34 -1.26 -7.43 -7.97
C ASP A 34 -2.40 -6.60 -8.57
N TYR A 35 -3.53 -6.52 -7.87
CA TYR A 35 -4.69 -5.75 -8.33
C TYR A 35 -4.39 -4.26 -8.51
N PHE A 36 -3.76 -3.59 -7.54
CA PHE A 36 -3.52 -2.15 -7.65
C PHE A 36 -2.43 -1.82 -8.68
N GLU A 37 -1.46 -2.71 -8.88
CA GLU A 37 -0.52 -2.62 -9.99
C GLU A 37 -1.25 -2.73 -11.34
N GLU A 38 -2.08 -3.75 -11.53
CA GLU A 38 -2.87 -3.95 -12.77
C GLU A 38 -3.85 -2.79 -13.02
N ALA A 39 -4.52 -2.31 -11.98
CA ALA A 39 -5.46 -1.20 -12.05
C ALA A 39 -4.78 0.16 -12.34
N ARG A 40 -3.45 0.23 -12.24
CA ARG A 40 -2.64 1.46 -12.37
C ARG A 40 -3.13 2.59 -11.46
N LEU A 41 -3.69 2.23 -10.30
CA LEU A 41 -4.10 3.17 -9.28
C LEU A 41 -2.90 3.42 -8.34
N PRO A 42 -2.50 4.67 -8.06
CA PRO A 42 -1.41 4.92 -7.14
C PRO A 42 -1.68 4.29 -5.77
N PHE A 43 -0.70 3.58 -5.23
CA PHE A 43 -0.85 2.98 -3.90
C PHE A 43 0.46 3.01 -3.12
N VAL A 44 0.32 2.85 -1.81
CA VAL A 44 1.45 2.69 -0.89
C VAL A 44 1.27 1.40 -0.09
N VAL A 45 2.37 0.79 0.31
CA VAL A 45 2.37 -0.38 1.19
C VAL A 45 2.59 0.08 2.62
N GLY A 46 1.57 -0.06 3.47
CA GLY A 46 1.68 0.19 4.91
C GLY A 46 2.06 -1.09 5.64
N VAL A 47 3.29 -1.21 6.11
CA VAL A 47 3.75 -2.35 6.93
C VAL A 47 3.21 -2.16 8.33
N ASN A 48 2.26 -3.00 8.72
CA ASN A 48 1.62 -2.91 10.01
C ASN A 48 2.49 -3.52 11.11
N GLY A 49 3.27 -2.68 11.79
CA GLY A 49 4.15 -3.07 12.89
C GLY A 49 3.44 -2.96 14.24
N PHE A 50 2.85 -4.06 14.69
CA PHE A 50 2.28 -4.13 16.04
C PHE A 50 3.39 -3.89 17.07
N ASP A 51 3.12 -2.96 18.00
CA ASP A 51 4.01 -2.63 19.12
C ASP A 51 5.39 -2.15 18.65
N GLY A 52 5.43 -1.50 17.48
CA GLY A 52 6.64 -0.93 16.88
C GLY A 52 7.62 -1.96 16.31
N GLN A 53 7.19 -3.22 16.17
CA GLN A 53 8.05 -4.29 15.66
C GLN A 53 8.02 -4.35 14.12
N TYR A 54 9.20 -4.30 13.51
CA TYR A 54 9.40 -4.39 12.06
C TYR A 54 10.55 -5.36 11.79
N THR A 55 10.21 -6.64 11.67
CA THR A 55 11.19 -7.74 11.64
C THR A 55 11.93 -7.88 10.32
N HIS A 56 11.41 -7.28 9.24
CA HIS A 56 11.99 -7.34 7.91
C HIS A 56 12.47 -5.96 7.47
N SER A 57 13.58 -5.96 6.74
CA SER A 57 14.08 -4.80 6.02
C SER A 57 13.15 -4.41 4.86
N GLU A 58 13.31 -3.19 4.35
CA GLU A 58 12.54 -2.73 3.20
C GLU A 58 12.83 -3.58 1.96
N ASP A 59 14.10 -3.95 1.73
CA ASP A 59 14.52 -4.75 0.58
C ASP A 59 13.89 -6.15 0.60
N GLU A 60 13.89 -6.83 1.76
CA GLU A 60 13.23 -8.13 1.92
C GLU A 60 11.72 -8.05 1.65
N LEU A 61 11.07 -6.96 2.09
CA LEU A 61 9.65 -6.74 1.83
C LEU A 61 9.37 -6.49 0.35
N ARG A 62 10.23 -5.71 -0.33
CA ARG A 62 10.09 -5.47 -1.77
C ARG A 62 10.24 -6.75 -2.57
N GLU A 63 11.25 -7.55 -2.25
CA GLU A 63 11.48 -8.84 -2.89
C GLU A 63 10.28 -9.77 -2.67
N ALA A 64 9.82 -9.91 -1.42
CA ALA A 64 8.73 -10.82 -1.09
C ALA A 64 7.37 -10.39 -1.69
N LEU A 65 7.11 -9.08 -1.80
CA LEU A 65 5.89 -8.53 -2.40
C LEU A 65 5.99 -8.32 -3.91
N THR A 66 7.17 -8.51 -4.51
CA THR A 66 7.45 -8.25 -5.95
C THR A 66 7.10 -6.81 -6.37
N ILE A 67 7.24 -5.82 -5.49
CA ILE A 67 6.85 -4.43 -5.77
C ILE A 67 7.99 -3.60 -6.37
N SER A 68 7.64 -2.78 -7.36
CA SER A 68 8.56 -1.83 -7.99
C SER A 68 9.20 -0.85 -6.98
N PRO A 69 10.46 -0.42 -7.18
CA PRO A 69 11.12 0.61 -6.36
C PRO A 69 10.34 1.93 -6.26
N GLY A 70 9.48 2.23 -7.23
CA GLY A 70 8.65 3.43 -7.24
C GLY A 70 7.48 3.40 -6.25
N ILE A 71 7.11 2.23 -5.73
CA ILE A 71 6.01 2.07 -4.77
C ILE A 71 6.55 2.35 -3.35
N PRO A 72 6.02 3.36 -2.63
CA PRO A 72 6.46 3.66 -1.27
C PRO A 72 6.06 2.55 -0.30
N ILE A 73 7.01 2.13 0.53
CA ILE A 73 6.76 1.34 1.73
C ILE A 73 6.81 2.28 2.93
N VAL A 74 5.80 2.21 3.79
CA VAL A 74 5.72 3.01 5.02
C VAL A 74 5.48 2.11 6.22
N ARG A 75 6.07 2.49 7.35
CA ARG A 75 5.80 1.87 8.65
C ARG A 75 4.49 2.42 9.20
N THR A 76 3.58 1.54 9.58
CA THR A 76 2.24 1.89 10.06
C THR A 76 1.91 1.09 11.32
N ASP A 77 1.26 1.68 12.31
CA ASP A 77 0.45 0.95 13.29
C ASP A 77 -0.99 1.41 13.11
N ALA A 78 -1.84 0.53 12.59
CA ALA A 78 -3.23 0.83 12.29
C ALA A 78 -4.08 1.16 13.53
N ARG A 79 -3.57 0.91 14.74
CA ARG A 79 -4.20 1.27 16.02
C ARG A 79 -3.83 2.68 16.47
N ASP A 80 -2.76 3.25 15.91
CA ASP A 80 -2.29 4.60 16.23
C ASP A 80 -2.76 5.63 15.21
N ARG A 81 -3.46 6.66 15.70
CA ARG A 81 -4.08 7.67 14.85
C ARG A 81 -3.06 8.49 14.05
N GLU A 82 -1.95 8.87 14.65
CA GLU A 82 -0.95 9.71 13.96
C GLU A 82 -0.16 8.90 12.93
N SER A 83 0.06 7.61 13.19
CA SER A 83 0.64 6.67 12.24
C SER A 83 -0.25 6.47 11.01
N VAL A 84 -1.56 6.26 11.22
CA VAL A 84 -2.54 6.16 10.11
C VAL A 84 -2.58 7.47 9.31
N LYS A 85 -2.64 8.62 10.00
CA LYS A 85 -2.62 9.94 9.33
C LYS A 85 -1.36 10.12 8.47
N SER A 86 -0.19 9.77 8.99
CA SER A 86 1.08 9.87 8.26
C SER A 86 1.09 8.96 7.03
N THR A 87 0.52 7.75 7.15
CA THR A 87 0.35 6.81 6.03
C THR A 87 -0.53 7.40 4.93
N LEU A 88 -1.66 8.01 5.30
CA LEU A 88 -2.59 8.65 4.34
C LEU A 88 -1.98 9.89 3.68
N ILE A 89 -1.22 10.70 4.43
CA ILE A 89 -0.47 11.83 3.85
C ILE A 89 0.50 11.31 2.78
N ARG A 90 1.24 10.24 3.09
CA ARG A 90 2.19 9.67 2.13
C ARG A 90 1.50 9.14 0.88
N LEU A 91 0.32 8.53 1.01
CA LEU A 91 -0.49 8.13 -0.13
C LEU A 91 -0.84 9.33 -1.02
N VAL A 92 -1.34 10.41 -0.44
CA VAL A 92 -1.73 11.61 -1.21
C VAL A 92 -0.53 12.23 -1.91
N GLU A 93 0.61 12.36 -1.24
CA GLU A 93 1.86 12.84 -1.86
C GLU A 93 2.29 11.97 -3.05
N HIS A 94 2.24 10.65 -2.87
CA HIS A 94 2.59 9.69 -3.93
C HIS A 94 1.64 9.81 -5.11
N ALA A 95 0.33 9.83 -4.84
CA ALA A 95 -0.69 9.97 -5.88
C ALA A 95 -0.51 11.27 -6.68
N LEU A 96 -0.28 12.40 -6.01
CA LEU A 96 -0.03 13.69 -6.70
C LEU A 96 1.20 13.63 -7.60
N THR A 97 2.29 13.01 -7.13
CA THR A 97 3.52 12.86 -7.91
C THR A 97 3.30 11.97 -9.15
N SER A 98 2.59 10.85 -8.98
CA SER A 98 2.29 9.91 -10.06
C SER A 98 1.36 10.50 -11.12
N HIS A 99 0.35 11.29 -10.72
CA HIS A 99 -0.55 11.98 -11.65
C HIS A 99 0.13 13.13 -12.40
N VAL A 100 1.04 13.87 -11.75
CA VAL A 100 1.86 14.89 -12.43
C VAL A 100 2.80 14.26 -13.46
N GLY A 101 3.31 13.06 -13.19
CA GLY A 101 4.09 12.28 -14.15
C GLY A 101 3.27 11.77 -15.35
N ALA A 102 1.99 11.43 -15.15
CA ALA A 102 1.10 10.93 -16.21
C ALA A 102 0.58 12.03 -17.17
N LEU A 103 0.69 13.31 -16.79
CA LEU A 103 0.31 14.47 -17.60
C LEU A 103 1.48 15.04 -18.44
N ARG A 104 2.65 14.39 -18.40
CA ARG A 104 3.82 14.73 -19.22
C ARG A 104 4.06 13.65 -20.27
#